data_AF-A0A2N9JJP8-F1
#
_entry.id   AF-A0A2N9JJP8-F1
#
_cell.length_a   1.000
_cell.length_b   1.000
_cell.length_c   1.000
_cell.angle_alpha   90.00
_cell.angle_beta   90.00
_cell.angle_gamma   90.00
#
_symmetry.space_group_name_H-M   'P 1'
#
loop_
_entity.id
_entity.type
_entity.pdbx_description
1 polymer ?
#
loop_
_entity_poly.entity_id
_entity_poly.type
_entity_poly.pdbx_seq_one_letter_code
_entity_poly.pdbx_strand_id
1 'polypeptide(L)'
;MNRPDPLRAGREPGGRPELATALRVFPLVLLAVGVGLTVGIQEADLSPRDVLLILGLGGALATYRVVLAARPVSVPVRQVGFWITLPLVAALVFVAPMFALYALASFVEAVLLFAGLAEWLADAATSAICVLAVTGSAGTTPSSWATRAALFALFLVTARLVRRVLRSVVPSDS
;
A
#
# COMPACT_ATOMS: atom_id res chain seq x y z
N MET A 1 1.04 52.56 -10.92
CA MET A 1 1.50 52.08 -9.60
C MET A 1 0.47 51.06 -9.11
N ASN A 2 0.69 49.77 -9.38
CA ASN A 2 -0.27 48.70 -9.06
C ASN A 2 -0.24 48.40 -7.55
N ARG A 3 -1.37 48.58 -6.87
CA ARG A 3 -1.55 48.05 -5.50
C ARG A 3 -1.58 46.52 -5.58
N PRO A 4 -0.80 45.79 -4.78
CA PRO A 4 -0.95 44.34 -4.69
C PRO A 4 -2.24 44.01 -3.93
N ASP A 5 -3.11 43.22 -4.55
CA ASP A 5 -4.34 42.70 -3.93
C ASP A 5 -3.98 41.80 -2.72
N PRO A 6 -4.51 42.09 -1.51
CA PRO A 6 -4.23 41.29 -0.31
C PRO A 6 -4.96 39.93 -0.28
N LEU A 7 -5.74 39.59 -1.31
CA LEU A 7 -6.54 38.36 -1.36
C LEU A 7 -5.81 37.16 -1.98
N ARG A 8 -4.52 37.29 -2.34
CA ARG A 8 -3.72 36.17 -2.87
C ARG A 8 -2.91 35.40 -1.81
N ALA A 9 -2.88 35.85 -0.56
CA ALA A 9 -1.97 35.31 0.47
C ALA A 9 -2.61 34.32 1.45
N GLY A 10 -3.78 33.75 1.15
CA GLY A 10 -4.51 32.94 2.13
C GLY A 10 -5.31 31.77 1.56
N ARG A 11 -5.03 31.31 0.34
CA ARG A 11 -5.64 30.08 -0.17
C ARG A 11 -4.75 28.90 0.21
N GLU A 12 -4.78 28.53 1.48
CA GLU A 12 -4.50 27.14 1.82
C GLU A 12 -5.44 26.27 0.96
N PRO A 13 -4.96 25.18 0.34
CA PRO A 13 -5.82 24.28 -0.40
C PRO A 13 -6.84 23.70 0.58
N GLY A 14 -8.03 24.30 0.59
CA GLY A 14 -9.18 23.82 1.33
C GLY A 14 -9.56 22.45 0.78
N GLY A 15 -9.15 21.41 1.50
CA GLY A 15 -9.29 20.03 1.02
C GLY A 15 -9.00 18.98 2.08
N ARG A 16 -9.53 19.15 3.30
CA ARG A 16 -9.66 18.14 4.36
C ARG A 16 -8.34 17.62 4.97
N PRO A 17 -7.80 18.28 6.01
CA PRO A 17 -6.70 17.74 6.82
C PRO A 17 -6.99 16.33 7.37
N GLU A 18 -8.27 15.99 7.56
CA GLU A 18 -8.73 14.65 7.93
C GLU A 18 -8.42 13.59 6.88
N LEU A 19 -8.55 13.89 5.58
CA LEU A 19 -8.27 12.95 4.50
C LEU A 19 -6.76 12.68 4.40
N ALA A 20 -5.94 13.73 4.50
CA ALA A 20 -4.49 13.60 4.51
C ALA A 20 -4.00 12.78 5.71
N THR A 21 -4.63 12.95 6.87
CA THR A 21 -4.35 12.15 8.07
C THR A 21 -4.79 10.70 7.91
N ALA A 22 -6.01 10.48 7.39
CA ALA A 22 -6.54 9.15 7.13
C ALA A 22 -5.65 8.37 6.15
N LEU A 23 -5.17 8.99 5.08
CA LEU A 23 -4.27 8.35 4.11
C LEU A 23 -2.90 8.01 4.70
N ARG A 24 -2.41 8.77 5.69
CA ARG A 24 -1.15 8.46 6.39
C ARG A 24 -1.29 7.30 7.37
N VAL A 25 -2.44 7.21 8.04
CA VAL A 25 -2.70 6.20 9.08
C VAL A 25 -3.23 4.90 8.47
N PHE A 26 -3.86 4.96 7.31
CA PHE A 26 -4.47 3.81 6.63
C PHE A 26 -3.53 2.59 6.45
N PRO A 27 -2.27 2.76 5.96
CA PRO A 27 -1.34 1.63 5.88
C PRO A 27 -1.01 1.02 7.24
N LEU A 28 -0.93 1.81 8.31
CA LEU A 28 -0.67 1.31 9.67
C LEU A 28 -1.84 0.48 10.20
N VAL A 29 -3.07 0.93 9.94
CA VAL A 29 -4.28 0.18 10.31
C VAL A 29 -4.33 -1.16 9.60
N LEU A 30 -4.06 -1.18 8.28
CA LEU A 30 -4.04 -2.42 7.52
C LEU A 30 -2.91 -3.36 7.96
N LEU A 31 -1.75 -2.82 8.35
CA LEU A 31 -0.67 -3.61 8.94
C LEU A 31 -1.12 -4.25 10.26
N ALA A 32 -1.74 -3.48 11.16
CA ALA A 32 -2.23 -3.97 12.44
C ALA A 32 -3.32 -5.03 12.27
N VAL A 33 -4.25 -4.82 11.33
CA VAL A 33 -5.27 -5.82 10.97
C VAL A 33 -4.61 -7.09 10.41
N GLY A 34 -3.60 -6.95 9.55
CA GLY A 34 -2.82 -8.08 9.04
C GLY A 34 -2.19 -8.90 10.16
N VAL A 35 -1.51 -8.25 11.11
CA VAL A 35 -0.94 -8.91 12.30
C VAL A 35 -2.02 -9.60 13.12
N GLY A 36 -3.11 -8.90 13.45
CA GLY A 36 -4.18 -9.45 14.28
C GLY A 36 -4.87 -10.66 13.65
N LEU A 37 -5.10 -10.63 12.33
CA LEU A 37 -5.67 -11.77 11.60
C LEU A 37 -4.68 -12.93 11.49
N THR A 38 -3.39 -12.66 11.26
CA THR A 38 -2.36 -13.71 11.24
C THR A 38 -2.27 -14.40 12.59
N VAL A 39 -2.23 -13.65 13.70
CA VAL A 39 -2.20 -14.24 15.05
C VAL A 39 -3.51 -14.97 15.35
N GLY A 40 -4.68 -14.37 15.07
CA GLY A 40 -5.97 -14.96 15.43
C GLY A 40 -6.42 -16.14 14.58
N ILE A 41 -5.87 -16.32 13.37
CA ILE A 41 -6.31 -17.37 12.42
C ILE A 41 -5.21 -18.40 12.15
N GLN A 42 -3.93 -18.02 12.17
CA GLN A 42 -2.81 -18.90 11.81
C GLN A 42 -1.93 -19.31 13.01
N GLU A 43 -2.34 -19.03 14.24
CA GLU A 43 -1.55 -19.30 15.46
C GLU A 43 -1.01 -20.74 15.53
N ALA A 44 -1.78 -21.71 15.04
CA ALA A 44 -1.44 -23.14 15.13
C ALA A 44 -0.42 -23.63 14.07
N ASP A 45 -0.27 -22.92 12.95
CA ASP A 45 0.55 -23.36 11.80
C ASP A 45 1.84 -22.54 11.61
N LEU A 46 2.05 -21.50 12.42
CA LEU A 46 3.21 -20.62 12.31
C LEU A 46 4.43 -21.22 13.03
N SER A 47 5.51 -21.44 12.29
CA SER A 47 6.78 -21.82 12.93
C SER A 47 7.38 -20.63 13.71
N PRO A 48 8.20 -20.87 14.74
CA PRO A 48 8.89 -19.78 15.47
C PRO A 48 9.71 -18.86 14.56
N ARG A 49 10.23 -19.40 13.45
CA ARG A 49 10.97 -18.64 12.43
C ARG A 49 10.05 -17.67 11.68
N ASP A 50 8.84 -18.11 11.35
CA ASP A 50 7.85 -17.29 10.65
C ASP A 50 7.37 -16.15 11.54
N VAL A 51 7.16 -16.41 12.82
CA VAL A 51 6.84 -15.38 13.82
C VAL A 51 7.95 -14.33 13.90
N LEU A 52 9.22 -14.73 13.95
CA LEU A 52 10.35 -13.80 13.94
C LEU A 52 10.43 -12.99 12.65
N LEU A 53 10.16 -13.59 11.50
CA LEU A 53 10.11 -12.88 10.20
C LEU A 53 8.95 -11.88 10.17
N ILE A 54 7.76 -12.26 10.64
CA ILE A 54 6.60 -11.37 10.71
C ILE A 54 6.88 -10.19 11.64
N LEU A 55 7.43 -10.44 12.83
CA LEU A 55 7.79 -9.38 13.78
C LEU A 55 8.90 -8.48 13.24
N GLY A 56 9.94 -9.05 12.63
CA GLY A 56 11.06 -8.30 12.06
C GLY A 56 10.65 -7.43 10.87
N LEU A 57 10.03 -8.04 9.86
CA LEU A 57 9.59 -7.34 8.64
C LEU A 57 8.41 -6.41 8.93
N GLY A 58 7.43 -6.87 9.69
CA GLY A 58 6.27 -6.07 10.10
C GLY A 58 6.69 -4.88 10.97
N GLY A 59 7.60 -5.09 11.91
CA GLY A 59 8.16 -4.02 12.75
C GLY A 59 8.99 -3.01 11.96
N ALA A 60 9.81 -3.47 11.00
CA ALA A 60 10.56 -2.59 10.10
C ALA A 60 9.62 -1.74 9.24
N LEU A 61 8.59 -2.34 8.66
CA LEU A 61 7.56 -1.64 7.89
C LEU A 61 6.80 -0.65 8.76
N ALA A 62 6.36 -1.03 9.95
CA ALA A 62 5.69 -0.14 10.90
C ALA A 62 6.57 1.07 11.24
N THR A 63 7.84 0.84 11.55
CA THR A 63 8.81 1.90 11.88
C THR A 63 8.98 2.86 10.70
N TYR A 64 9.16 2.32 9.50
CA TYR A 64 9.24 3.12 8.27
C TYR A 64 7.99 3.98 8.06
N ARG A 65 6.78 3.41 8.27
CA ARG A 65 5.51 4.12 8.17
C ARG A 65 5.36 5.22 9.21
N VAL A 66 5.77 4.98 10.46
CA VAL A 66 5.75 5.98 11.52
C VAL A 66 6.70 7.14 11.20
N VAL A 67 7.90 6.85 10.69
CA VAL A 67 8.86 7.89 10.27
C VAL A 67 8.29 8.75 9.15
N LEU A 68 7.66 8.14 8.15
CA LEU A 68 6.99 8.87 7.07
C LEU A 68 5.78 9.69 7.54
N ALA A 69 5.06 9.23 8.56
CA ALA A 69 3.95 9.97 9.14
C ALA A 69 4.43 11.16 9.99
N ALA A 70 5.57 11.01 10.68
CA ALA A 70 6.13 11.99 11.58
C ALA A 70 6.97 13.07 10.87
N ARG A 71 7.55 12.77 9.70
CA ARG A 71 8.41 13.72 8.98
C ARG A 71 7.92 13.98 7.55
N PRO A 72 7.88 15.24 7.10
CA PRO A 72 7.65 15.54 5.70
C PRO A 72 8.86 15.08 4.87
N VAL A 73 8.67 14.01 4.09
CA VAL A 73 9.69 13.45 3.19
C VAL A 73 9.38 13.85 1.75
N SER A 74 10.40 14.20 0.98
CA SER A 74 10.25 14.58 -0.42
C SER A 74 9.69 13.42 -1.27
N VAL A 75 8.93 13.76 -2.32
CA VAL A 75 8.29 12.78 -3.23
C VAL A 75 9.30 11.76 -3.81
N PRO A 76 10.50 12.15 -4.28
CA PRO A 76 11.47 11.19 -4.84
C PRO A 76 11.93 10.16 -3.81
N VAL A 77 12.14 10.56 -2.55
CA VAL A 77 12.55 9.64 -1.49
C VAL A 77 11.42 8.67 -1.15
N ARG A 78 10.16 9.13 -1.17
CA ARG A 78 8.99 8.24 -1.00
C ARG A 78 8.82 7.25 -2.15
N GLN A 79 9.14 7.65 -3.38
CA GLN A 79 9.13 6.74 -4.55
C GLN A 79 10.18 5.64 -4.43
N VAL A 80 11.41 6.00 -4.05
CA VAL A 80 12.48 5.02 -3.78
C VAL A 80 12.08 4.09 -2.63
N GLY A 81 11.57 4.68 -1.55
CA GLY A 81 11.10 3.93 -0.41
C GLY A 81 9.96 2.96 -0.73
N PHE A 82 9.02 3.34 -1.61
CA PHE A 82 7.97 2.45 -2.11
C PHE A 82 8.57 1.20 -2.76
N TRP A 83 9.49 1.38 -3.72
CA TRP A 83 10.15 0.26 -4.41
C TRP A 83 10.98 -0.62 -3.49
N ILE A 84 11.61 -0.04 -2.45
CA ILE A 84 12.33 -0.80 -1.42
C ILE A 84 11.35 -1.60 -0.56
N THR A 85 10.23 -1.01 -0.15
CA THR A 85 9.26 -1.70 0.73
C THR A 85 8.50 -2.81 0.02
N LEU A 86 8.31 -2.72 -1.29
CA LEU A 86 7.47 -3.65 -2.06
C LEU A 86 7.97 -5.12 -1.99
N PRO A 87 9.30 -5.40 -2.10
CA PRO A 87 9.87 -6.71 -1.77
C PRO A 87 9.63 -7.17 -0.33
N LEU A 88 9.70 -6.27 0.67
CA LEU A 88 9.41 -6.64 2.06
C LEU A 88 7.94 -7.04 2.23
N VAL A 89 7.02 -6.33 1.57
CA VAL A 89 5.59 -6.69 1.56
C VAL A 89 5.40 -8.04 0.90
N ALA A 90 6.04 -8.29 -0.24
CA ALA A 90 5.97 -9.60 -0.91
C ALA A 90 6.46 -10.74 -0.02
N ALA A 91 7.59 -10.56 0.67
CA ALA A 91 8.12 -11.53 1.61
C ALA A 91 7.18 -11.77 2.79
N LEU A 92 6.59 -10.71 3.34
CA LEU A 92 5.66 -10.80 4.45
C LEU A 92 4.36 -11.52 4.06
N VAL A 93 3.83 -11.23 2.87
CA VAL A 93 2.64 -11.90 2.30
C VAL A 93 2.91 -13.37 1.99
N PHE A 94 4.13 -13.71 1.57
CA PHE A 94 4.53 -15.10 1.34
C PHE A 94 4.54 -15.92 2.64
N VAL A 95 5.01 -15.33 3.75
CA VAL A 95 5.03 -15.99 5.06
C VAL A 95 3.63 -16.03 5.67
N ALA A 96 2.91 -14.91 5.59
CA ALA A 96 1.60 -14.74 6.19
C ALA A 96 0.63 -14.06 5.20
N PRO A 97 -0.21 -14.85 4.48
CA PRO A 97 -1.11 -14.35 3.44
C PRO A 97 -2.03 -13.19 3.85
N MET A 98 -2.39 -13.09 5.14
CA MET A 98 -3.27 -12.00 5.63
C MET A 98 -2.65 -10.60 5.50
N PHE A 99 -1.33 -10.50 5.34
CA PHE A 99 -0.68 -9.22 5.01
C PHE A 99 -0.99 -8.73 3.59
N ALA A 100 -1.72 -9.48 2.77
CA ALA A 100 -2.26 -8.98 1.51
C ALA A 100 -3.15 -7.76 1.72
N LEU A 101 -3.84 -7.68 2.87
CA LEU A 101 -4.61 -6.49 3.24
C LEU A 101 -3.71 -5.25 3.34
N TYR A 102 -2.51 -5.40 3.89
CA TYR A 102 -1.51 -4.33 3.90
C TYR A 102 -0.99 -4.03 2.49
N ALA A 103 -0.81 -5.05 1.64
CA ALA A 103 -0.41 -4.86 0.25
C ALA A 103 -1.44 -4.02 -0.54
N LEU A 104 -2.74 -4.08 -0.21
CA LEU A 104 -3.76 -3.21 -0.82
C LEU A 104 -3.48 -1.72 -0.59
N ALA A 105 -2.82 -1.35 0.51
CA ALA A 105 -2.41 0.03 0.78
C ALA A 105 -1.43 0.56 -0.28
N SER A 106 -0.63 -0.33 -0.89
CA SER A 106 0.33 0.02 -1.93
C SER A 106 -0.33 0.53 -3.21
N PHE A 107 -1.60 0.16 -3.48
CA PHE A 107 -2.36 0.75 -4.60
C PHE A 107 -2.65 2.23 -4.38
N VAL A 108 -3.03 2.59 -3.16
CA VAL A 108 -3.28 3.99 -2.79
C VAL A 108 -1.98 4.80 -2.91
N GLU A 109 -0.86 4.23 -2.44
CA GLU A 109 0.45 4.86 -2.55
C GLU A 109 0.95 4.99 -3.97
N ALA A 110 0.73 3.99 -4.82
CA ALA A 110 1.09 4.03 -6.23
C ALA A 110 0.45 5.23 -6.93
N VAL A 111 -0.85 5.45 -6.70
CA VAL A 111 -1.61 6.59 -7.26
C VAL A 111 -1.10 7.94 -6.72
N LEU A 112 -0.67 7.99 -5.46
CA LEU A 112 -0.19 9.23 -4.82
C LEU A 112 1.27 9.56 -5.16
N LEU A 113 2.07 8.58 -5.58
CA LEU A 113 3.52 8.73 -5.77
C LEU A 113 3.96 8.74 -7.22
N PHE A 114 3.24 8.08 -8.12
CA PHE A 114 3.65 7.87 -9.49
C PHE A 114 2.58 8.32 -10.49
N ALA A 115 3.02 8.56 -11.73
CA ALA A 115 2.14 8.82 -12.86
C ALA A 115 2.60 8.01 -14.08
N GLY A 116 1.67 7.75 -15.01
CA GLY A 116 1.98 7.11 -16.30
C GLY A 116 2.44 5.66 -16.16
N LEU A 117 3.59 5.32 -16.77
CA LEU A 117 4.11 3.95 -16.79
C LEU A 117 4.55 3.45 -15.40
N ALA A 118 5.17 4.30 -14.58
CA ALA A 118 5.63 3.92 -13.26
C ALA A 118 4.48 3.55 -12.32
N GLU A 119 3.35 4.27 -12.41
CA GLU A 119 2.12 3.94 -11.70
C GLU A 119 1.55 2.59 -12.14
N TRP A 120 1.57 2.31 -13.45
CA TRP A 120 1.11 1.02 -13.97
C TRP A 120 1.98 -0.15 -13.49
N LEU A 121 3.31 0.03 -13.45
CA LEU A 121 4.24 -0.97 -12.93
C LEU A 121 4.02 -1.21 -11.42
N ALA A 122 3.78 -0.15 -10.65
CA ALA A 122 3.47 -0.26 -9.22
C ALA A 122 2.16 -1.01 -8.97
N ASP A 123 1.12 -0.74 -9.75
CA ASP A 123 -0.16 -1.47 -9.69
C ASP A 123 0.00 -2.94 -10.09
N ALA A 124 0.75 -3.22 -11.16
CA ALA A 124 1.02 -4.59 -11.60
C ALA A 124 1.80 -5.38 -10.53
N ALA A 125 2.84 -4.79 -9.94
CA ALA A 125 3.63 -5.41 -8.89
C ALA A 125 2.79 -5.68 -7.63
N THR A 126 1.98 -4.71 -7.21
CA THR A 126 1.07 -4.86 -6.06
C THR A 126 0.01 -5.94 -6.33
N SER A 127 -0.52 -6.01 -7.55
CA SER A 127 -1.49 -7.04 -7.94
C SER A 127 -0.87 -8.43 -7.91
N ALA A 128 0.38 -8.58 -8.35
CA ALA A 128 1.11 -9.85 -8.27
C ALA A 128 1.29 -10.31 -6.81
N ILE A 129 1.59 -9.39 -5.89
CA ILE A 129 1.70 -9.68 -4.45
C ILE A 129 0.34 -10.14 -3.89
N CYS A 130 -0.76 -9.50 -4.27
CA CYS A 130 -2.09 -9.88 -3.81
C CYS A 130 -2.51 -11.27 -4.34
N VAL A 131 -2.15 -11.61 -5.59
CA VAL A 131 -2.38 -12.95 -6.14
C VAL A 131 -1.61 -14.01 -5.36
N LEU A 132 -0.36 -13.73 -4.98
CA LEU A 132 0.49 -14.63 -4.22
C LEU A 132 -0.16 -15.05 -2.89
N ALA A 133 -0.85 -14.14 -2.21
CA ALA A 133 -1.60 -14.44 -0.99
C ALA A 133 -2.75 -15.43 -1.19
N VAL A 134 -3.44 -15.37 -2.33
CA VAL A 134 -4.62 -16.19 -2.63
C VAL A 134 -4.23 -17.56 -3.20
N THR A 135 -3.17 -17.60 -4.01
CA THR A 135 -2.71 -18.86 -4.65
C THR A 135 -1.88 -19.73 -3.72
N GLY A 136 -1.57 -19.21 -2.53
CA GLY A 136 -0.90 -19.87 -1.43
C GLY A 136 0.62 -19.81 -1.50
N SER A 137 1.19 -19.75 -0.30
CA SER A 137 2.58 -20.05 0.02
C SER A 137 2.88 -21.53 -0.27
N ALA A 138 4.16 -21.91 -0.27
CA ALA A 138 4.65 -23.23 -0.64
C ALA A 138 3.84 -24.38 0.00
N GLY A 139 2.85 -24.93 -0.70
CA GLY A 139 2.04 -26.05 -0.19
C GLY A 139 0.67 -26.27 -0.83
N THR A 140 0.05 -25.26 -1.46
CA THR A 140 -1.27 -25.43 -2.09
C THR A 140 -1.15 -25.86 -3.56
N THR A 141 -1.96 -26.85 -3.94
CA THR A 141 -2.05 -27.45 -5.29
C THR A 141 -2.06 -26.39 -6.40
N PRO A 142 -1.45 -26.67 -7.57
CA PRO A 142 -1.35 -25.70 -8.65
C PRO A 142 -2.76 -25.34 -9.15
N SER A 143 -3.25 -24.18 -8.71
CA SER A 143 -4.32 -23.47 -9.41
C SER A 143 -3.93 -23.34 -10.88
N SER A 144 -4.84 -23.63 -11.81
CA SER A 144 -4.55 -23.44 -13.24
C SER A 144 -4.09 -22.00 -13.49
N TRP A 145 -3.23 -21.81 -14.50
CA TRP A 145 -2.74 -20.48 -14.90
C TRP A 145 -3.89 -19.48 -15.14
N ALA A 146 -5.04 -19.98 -15.59
CA ALA A 146 -6.25 -19.21 -15.81
C ALA A 146 -6.80 -18.59 -14.52
N THR A 147 -6.80 -19.33 -13.40
CA THR A 147 -7.23 -18.80 -12.09
C THR A 147 -6.29 -17.70 -11.61
N ARG A 148 -4.98 -17.88 -11.78
CA ARG A 148 -3.97 -16.85 -11.41
C ARG A 148 -4.12 -15.60 -12.26
N ALA A 149 -4.32 -15.76 -13.57
CA ALA A 149 -4.55 -14.65 -14.50
C ALA A 149 -5.86 -13.90 -14.18
N ALA A 150 -6.94 -14.63 -13.83
CA ALA A 150 -8.21 -14.03 -13.45
C ALA A 150 -8.10 -13.23 -12.14
N LEU A 151 -7.42 -13.77 -11.12
CA LEU A 151 -7.17 -13.05 -9.87
C LEU A 151 -6.29 -11.83 -10.10
N PHE A 152 -5.25 -11.95 -10.92
CA PHE A 152 -4.40 -10.82 -11.29
C PHE A 152 -5.19 -9.71 -11.97
N ALA A 153 -6.03 -10.08 -12.95
CA ALA A 153 -6.91 -9.15 -13.63
C ALA A 153 -7.90 -8.49 -12.66
N LEU A 154 -8.47 -9.25 -11.72
CA LEU A 154 -9.36 -8.73 -10.69
C LEU A 154 -8.66 -7.68 -9.83
N PHE A 155 -7.46 -7.95 -9.34
CA PHE A 155 -6.70 -6.97 -8.54
C PHE A 155 -6.30 -5.73 -9.35
N LEU A 156 -5.96 -5.88 -10.62
CA LEU A 156 -5.74 -4.74 -11.52
C LEU A 156 -7.02 -3.91 -11.73
N VAL A 157 -8.18 -4.54 -11.83
CA VAL A 157 -9.47 -3.84 -11.90
C VAL A 157 -9.74 -3.09 -10.59
N THR A 158 -9.46 -3.70 -9.44
CA THR A 158 -9.55 -3.04 -8.13
C THR A 158 -8.62 -1.83 -8.07
N ALA A 159 -7.37 -1.93 -8.54
CA ALA A 159 -6.44 -0.80 -8.62
C ALA A 159 -7.00 0.35 -9.48
N ARG A 160 -7.58 0.02 -10.65
CA ARG A 160 -8.24 0.99 -11.54
C ARG A 160 -9.45 1.67 -10.87
N LEU A 161 -10.23 0.94 -10.08
CA LEU A 161 -11.36 1.48 -9.33
C LEU A 161 -10.88 2.43 -8.23
N VAL A 162 -9.91 2.00 -7.42
CA VAL A 162 -9.28 2.82 -6.37
C VAL A 162 -8.75 4.12 -6.97
N ARG A 163 -8.06 4.05 -8.11
CA ARG A 163 -7.58 5.21 -8.85
C ARG A 163 -8.72 6.16 -9.25
N ARG A 164 -9.80 5.64 -9.84
CA ARG A 164 -10.96 6.46 -10.24
C ARG A 164 -11.56 7.19 -9.05
N VAL A 165 -11.72 6.50 -7.92
CA VAL A 165 -12.25 7.09 -6.69
C VAL A 165 -11.30 8.15 -6.15
N LEU A 166 -10.00 7.83 -6.00
CA LEU A 166 -9.03 8.78 -5.47
C LEU A 166 -8.90 10.04 -6.34
N ARG A 167 -8.85 9.91 -7.66
CA ARG A 167 -8.80 11.08 -8.57
C ARG A 167 -10.09 11.88 -8.63
N SER A 168 -11.23 11.29 -8.23
CA SER A 168 -12.49 12.03 -8.09
C SER A 168 -12.56 12.83 -6.78
N VAL A 169 -11.78 12.44 -5.77
CA VAL A 169 -11.79 13.04 -4.43
C VAL A 169 -10.62 13.98 -4.21
N VAL A 170 -9.47 13.71 -4.83
CA VAL A 170 -8.26 14.54 -4.79
C VAL A 170 -8.26 15.39 -6.06
N PRO A 171 -8.52 16.71 -5.98
CA PRO A 171 -8.40 17.60 -7.12
C PRO A 171 -6.98 17.49 -7.66
N SER A 172 -6.84 17.29 -8.96
CA SER A 172 -5.58 17.40 -9.67
C SER A 172 -5.16 18.87 -9.70
N ASP A 173 -4.61 19.36 -8.61
CA ASP A 173 -3.92 20.63 -8.60
C ASP A 173 -2.52 20.41 -9.20
N SER A 174 -2.40 20.91 -10.44
CA SER A 174 -1.18 21.32 -11.16
C SER A 174 -0.14 20.25 -11.51
#